data_AF-A0A6N3ZYF7-F1
#
_entry.id   AF-A0A6N3ZYF7-F1
#
_cell.length_a   1.000
_cell.length_b   1.000
_cell.length_c   1.000
_cell.angle_alpha   90.00
_cell.angle_beta   90.00
_cell.angle_gamma   90.00
#
_symmetry.space_group_name_H-M   'P 1'
#
loop_
_entity.id
_entity.type
_entity.pdbx_description
1 polymer ?
#
loop_
_entity_poly.entity_id
_entity_poly.type
_entity_poly.pdbx_seq_one_letter_code
_entity_poly.pdbx_strand_id
1 'polypeptide(L)' 'MDNDSKFFPITFRRKDIPKLFGFNVRSFDTLVNHGKIHPIVFGSLKLYKTTDLLEYLERKQVK' A
#
# COMPACT_ATOMS: atom_id res chain seq x y z
N MET A 1 -8.34 10.51 24.82
CA MET A 1 -7.90 9.11 24.61
C MET A 1 -8.24 8.82 23.16
N ASP A 2 -7.44 9.40 22.27
CA ASP A 2 -7.71 9.43 20.83
C ASP A 2 -7.45 8.04 20.27
N ASN A 3 -8.53 7.28 20.09
CA ASN A 3 -8.52 6.14 19.20
C ASN A 3 -8.40 6.68 17.77
N ASP A 4 -7.18 7.06 17.39
CA ASP A 4 -6.73 7.18 16.00
C ASP A 4 -6.73 5.78 15.39
N SER A 5 -7.93 5.21 15.22
CA SER A 5 -8.12 4.08 14.34
C SER A 5 -7.77 4.60 12.95
N LYS A 6 -6.53 4.37 12.51
CA LYS A 6 -6.09 4.69 11.16
C LYS A 6 -6.99 3.92 10.22
N PHE A 7 -8.06 4.56 9.77
CA PHE A 7 -8.98 4.00 8.79
C PHE A 7 -8.23 3.87 7.47
N PHE A 8 -7.67 2.69 7.24
CA PHE A 8 -7.11 2.34 5.95
C PHE A 8 -8.26 2.07 4.97
N PRO A 9 -8.25 2.70 3.78
CA PRO A 9 -9.23 2.35 2.77
C PRO A 9 -8.99 0.91 2.31
N ILE A 10 -10.02 0.22 1.78
CA ILE A 10 -9.86 -1.14 1.26
C ILE A 10 -8.84 -1.15 0.09
N THR A 11 -8.87 -0.11 -0.73
CA THR A 11 -7.91 0.13 -1.81
C THR A 11 -7.42 1.57 -1.82
N PHE A 12 -6.20 1.80 -2.29
CA PHE A 12 -5.60 3.13 -2.40
C PHE A 12 -4.96 3.36 -3.78
N ARG A 13 -4.68 4.61 -4.13
CA ARG A 13 -3.89 4.97 -5.32
C ARG A 13 -2.44 5.20 -4.93
N ARG A 14 -1.52 5.01 -5.88
CA ARG A 14 -0.08 5.26 -5.70
C ARG A 14 0.23 6.60 -5.02
N LYS A 15 -0.48 7.67 -5.37
CA LYS A 15 -0.25 9.01 -4.79
C LYS A 15 -0.58 9.11 -3.29
N ASP A 16 -1.41 8.21 -2.77
CA ASP A 16 -1.87 8.21 -1.39
C ASP A 16 -0.89 7.46 -0.46
N ILE A 17 0.13 6.78 -1.03
CA ILE A 17 1.15 6.00 -0.30
C ILE A 17 1.81 6.78 0.86
N PRO A 18 2.34 8.00 0.66
CA PRO A 18 3.03 8.71 1.73
C PRO A 18 2.07 9.09 2.87
N LYS A 19 0.83 9.46 2.52
CA LYS A 19 -0.17 9.89 3.49
C LYS A 19 -0.68 8.71 4.33
N LEU A 20 -0.94 7.56 3.70
CA LEU A 20 -1.54 6.41 4.38
C LEU A 20 -0.51 5.59 5.16
N PHE A 21 0.68 5.37 4.59
CA PHE A 21 1.65 4.42 5.14
C PHE A 21 2.96 5.06 5.62
N GLY A 22 3.10 6.39 5.49
CA GLY A 22 4.37 7.07 5.81
C GLY A 22 5.54 6.60 4.93
N PHE A 23 5.23 6.00 3.78
CA PHE A 23 6.19 5.28 2.95
C PHE A 23 6.59 6.10 1.72
N ASN A 24 7.82 5.94 1.25
CA ASN A 24 8.27 6.60 0.03
C ASN A 24 7.61 5.96 -1.21
N VAL A 25 7.07 6.79 -2.10
CA VAL A 25 6.48 6.35 -3.37
C VAL A 25 7.48 5.56 -4.21
N ARG A 26 8.76 5.95 -4.24
CA ARG A 26 9.79 5.22 -5.01
C ARG A 26 9.97 3.80 -4.49
N SER A 27 10.00 3.63 -3.16
CA SER A 27 10.10 2.31 -2.55
C SER A 27 8.88 1.45 -2.89
N PHE A 28 7.69 2.05 -2.91
CA PHE A 28 6.47 1.36 -3.32
C PHE A 28 6.52 0.94 -4.80
N ASP A 29 6.99 1.81 -5.68
CA ASP A 29 7.15 1.47 -7.11
C ASP A 29 8.09 0.28 -7.30
N THR A 30 9.16 0.19 -6.52
CA THR A 30 10.04 -0.99 -6.54
C THR A 30 9.28 -2.26 -6.17
N LEU A 31 8.39 -2.22 -5.17
CA LEU A 31 7.57 -3.38 -4.78
C LEU A 31 6.63 -3.81 -5.91
N VAL A 32 5.99 -2.84 -6.57
CA VAL A 32 5.11 -3.11 -7.71
C VAL A 32 5.91 -3.69 -8.89
N ASN A 33 7.05 -3.09 -9.22
CA ASN A 33 7.92 -3.55 -10.31
C ASN A 33 8.50 -4.94 -10.08
N HIS A 34 8.74 -5.31 -8.82
CA HIS A 34 9.22 -6.65 -8.44
C HIS A 34 8.07 -7.67 -8.31
N GLY A 35 6.83 -7.30 -8.64
CA GLY A 35 5.66 -8.18 -8.54
C GLY A 35 5.29 -8.56 -7.11
N LYS A 36 5.70 -7.75 -6.11
CA LYS A 36 5.35 -8.00 -4.70
C LYS A 36 3.96 -7.46 -4.36
N ILE A 37 3.55 -6.39 -5.02
CA ILE A 37 2.22 -5.78 -4.90
C ILE A 37 1.61 -5.67 -6.29
N HIS A 38 0.38 -6.15 -6.45
CA HIS A 38 -0.29 -6.19 -7.74
C HIS A 38 -1.34 -5.08 -7.85
N PRO A 39 -1.36 -4.31 -8.95
CA PRO A 39 -2.43 -3.34 -9.20
C PRO A 39 -3.71 -4.05 -9.62
N ILE A 40 -4.84 -3.57 -9.11
CA ILE A 40 -6.16 -3.78 -9.71
C ILE A 40 -6.34 -2.69 -10.78
N VAL A 41 -6.51 -3.11 -12.03
CA VAL A 41 -6.56 -2.21 -13.19
C VAL A 41 -8.00 -2.12 -13.73
N PHE A 42 -8.55 -0.91 -13.76
CA PHE A 42 -9.83 -0.60 -14.40
C PHE A 42 -9.60 0.48 -15.45
N GLY A 43 -9.34 0.06 -16.70
CA GLY A 43 -8.91 0.97 -17.76
C GLY A 43 -7.57 1.64 -17.43
N SER A 44 -7.56 2.96 -17.33
CA SER A 44 -6.38 3.76 -16.93
C SER A 44 -6.21 3.89 -15.41
N LEU A 45 -7.22 3.50 -14.61
CA LEU A 45 -7.16 3.58 -13.16
C LEU A 45 -6.40 2.38 -12.58
N LYS A 46 -5.37 2.67 -11.77
CA LYS A 46 -4.65 1.68 -10.96
C LYS A 46 -4.96 1.88 -9.48
N LEU A 47 -5.51 0.84 -8.86
CA LEU A 47 -5.75 0.74 -7.42
C LEU A 47 -4.92 -0.38 -6.83
N TYR A 48 -4.62 -0.30 -5.55
CA TYR A 48 -3.85 -1.30 -4.82
C TYR A 48 -4.58 -1.66 -3.55
N LYS A 49 -4.60 -2.95 -3.19
CA LYS A 49 -5.22 -3.39 -1.94
C LYS A 49 -4.34 -3.02 -0.76
N THR A 50 -4.96 -2.48 0.29
CA THR A 50 -4.24 -2.17 1.52
C THR A 50 -3.77 -3.45 2.21
N THR A 51 -4.58 -4.51 2.19
CA THR A 51 -4.23 -5.82 2.77
C THR A 51 -2.93 -6.38 2.22
N ASP A 52 -2.75 -6.36 0.89
CA ASP A 52 -1.55 -6.92 0.24
C ASP A 52 -0.28 -6.18 0.71
N LEU A 53 -0.37 -4.86 0.86
CA LEU A 53 0.76 -4.05 1.34
C LEU A 53 1.03 -4.29 2.82
N LEU A 54 -0.02 -4.35 3.66
CA LEU A 54 0.12 -4.62 5.08
C LEU A 54 0.71 -6.01 5.34
N GLU A 55 0.21 -7.05 4.67
CA GLU A 55 0.75 -8.41 4.76
C GLU A 55 2.23 -8.46 4.33
N TYR A 56 2.60 -7.73 3.27
CA TYR A 56 3.99 -7.64 2.85
C TYR A 56 4.88 -6.99 3.91
N LEU A 57 4.41 -5.91 4.52
CA LEU A 57 5.14 -5.19 5.56
C LEU A 57 5.26 -6.03 6.84
N GLU A 58 4.20 -6.70 7.27
CA GLU A 58 4.20 -7.61 8.41
C GLU A 58 5.20 -8.75 8.22
N ARG A 59 5.17 -9.44 7.06
CA ARG A 59 6.15 -10.49 6.75
C ARG A 59 7.60 -10.01 6.79
N LYS A 60 7.85 -8.73 6.49
CA LYS A 60 9.19 -8.15 6.54
C LYS A 60 9.63 -7.76 7.96
N GLN A 61 8.69 -7.46 8.86
CA GLN A 61 9.00 -7.18 10.27
C GLN A 61 9.26 -8.44 11.09
N VAL A 62 8.77 -9.60 10.66
CA VAL A 62 9.01 -10.91 11.31
C VAL A 62 10.38 -11.51 10.91
N LYS A 63 11.41 -10.67 10.76
CA LYS A 63 12.76 -11.12 10.38
C LYS A 63 13.85 -10.49 11.22
#